data_AF-A0A0G1X2G3-F1
#
_entry.id   AF-A0A0G1X2G3-F1
#
_cell.length_a   1.000
_cell.length_b   1.000
_cell.length_c   1.000
_cell.angle_alpha   90.00
_cell.angle_beta   90.00
_cell.angle_gamma   90.00
#
_symmetry.space_group_name_H-M   'P 1'
#
loop_
_entity.id
_entity.type
_entity.pdbx_description
1 polymer ?
#
loop_
_entity_poly.entity_id
_entity_poly.type
_entity_poly.pdbx_seq_one_letter_code
_entity_poly.pdbx_strand_id
1 'polypeptide(L)'
;GLGEIRQGVGAADHVDGVHRPRLRDPGAGVLVPGDRRQGDLLATPLQIARMTAGAVSGRLCKVSILKDSQVVCEDLGLKTENIEIVTSGMKQVCQVGGTAFPFFDFVPPVMCKTGTAQHGGQKSESDLPHAWIVVVYPAENPEMVLTVMLDSAGEGSYEAGPVAREILERWLSAKR
;
A
#
# COMPACT_ATOMS: atom_id res chain seq x y z
N GLY A 1 6.05 0.94 20.76
CA GLY A 1 7.42 0.38 20.64
C GLY A 1 7.38 -0.63 19.53
N LEU A 2 7.92 -0.28 18.37
CA LEU A 2 7.99 -1.16 17.20
C LEU A 2 9.27 -1.99 17.34
N GLY A 3 9.13 -3.20 17.84
CA GLY A 3 10.20 -4.21 17.89
C GLY A 3 9.80 -5.38 17.00
N GLU A 4 10.63 -5.63 15.99
CA GLU A 4 10.80 -6.87 15.20
C GLU A 4 9.58 -7.80 15.02
N ILE A 5 9.07 -7.89 13.78
CA ILE A 5 8.23 -9.01 13.34
C ILE A 5 9.03 -9.78 12.29
N ARG A 6 9.64 -10.90 12.69
CA ARG A 6 10.23 -11.89 11.79
C ARG A 6 9.12 -12.60 11.00
N GLN A 7 9.10 -12.45 9.68
CA GLN A 7 8.30 -13.32 8.82
C GLN A 7 9.16 -14.50 8.36
N GLY A 8 8.92 -15.68 8.95
CA GLY A 8 9.47 -16.93 8.44
C GLY A 8 8.80 -17.29 7.11
N VAL A 9 9.42 -16.91 6.00
CA VAL A 9 9.09 -17.38 4.66
C VAL A 9 10.37 -17.95 4.04
N GLY A 10 10.42 -19.27 3.90
CA GLY A 10 11.50 -19.96 3.19
C GLY A 10 11.39 -19.71 1.70
N ALA A 11 11.93 -18.58 1.25
CA ALA A 11 12.32 -18.32 -0.12
C ALA A 11 13.58 -17.45 -0.04
N ALA A 12 14.69 -17.93 -0.59
CA ALA A 12 15.91 -17.15 -0.69
C ALA A 12 15.59 -15.85 -1.45
N ASP A 13 16.03 -14.72 -0.90
CA ASP A 13 15.82 -13.33 -1.36
C ASP A 13 14.54 -12.62 -0.87
N HIS A 14 14.15 -12.85 0.39
CA HIS A 14 13.27 -11.93 1.12
C HIS A 14 14.07 -10.68 1.56
N VAL A 15 13.75 -9.51 0.99
CA VAL A 15 14.28 -8.23 1.47
C VAL A 15 13.39 -7.74 2.63
N ASP A 16 13.90 -7.88 3.85
CA ASP A 16 13.28 -7.27 5.04
C ASP A 16 13.33 -5.74 4.95
N GLY A 17 12.22 -5.08 5.30
CA GLY A 17 12.16 -3.62 5.31
C GLY A 17 13.18 -3.02 6.28
N VAL A 18 14.10 -2.20 5.76
CA VAL A 18 15.18 -1.61 6.56
C VAL A 18 14.67 -0.35 7.27
N HIS A 19 14.64 -0.35 8.60
CA HIS A 19 14.56 0.86 9.41
C HIS A 19 15.98 1.28 9.82
N ARG A 20 16.49 2.43 9.35
CA ARG A 20 17.80 2.94 9.80
C ARG A 20 17.64 3.73 11.11
N PRO A 21 18.33 3.38 12.20
CA PRO A 21 18.38 4.20 13.40
C PRO A 21 19.06 5.54 13.09
N ARG A 22 18.58 6.65 13.67
CA ARG A 22 19.22 7.97 13.55
C ARG A 22 20.65 7.91 14.10
N LEU A 23 21.65 7.81 13.23
CA LEU A 23 23.05 8.03 13.58
C LEU A 23 23.27 9.54 13.75
N ARG A 24 23.67 9.92 14.94
CA ARG A 24 24.06 11.29 15.30
C ARG A 24 25.56 11.40 15.04
N ASP A 25 25.96 11.78 13.83
CA ASP A 25 27.35 12.10 13.49
C ASP A 25 27.43 13.50 12.83
N PRO A 26 28.11 14.48 13.44
CA PRO A 26 28.28 15.80 12.87
C PRO A 26 29.59 15.85 12.06
N GLY A 27 29.56 15.44 10.80
CA GLY A 27 30.74 15.54 9.94
C GLY A 27 30.52 15.17 8.49
N ALA A 28 30.44 16.20 7.63
CA ALA A 28 30.52 16.17 6.17
C ALA A 28 29.36 15.52 5.39
N GLY A 29 28.44 16.39 4.95
CA GLY A 29 27.44 16.12 3.92
C GLY A 29 26.24 17.03 4.13
N VAL A 30 26.00 17.95 3.21
CA VAL A 30 24.97 19.01 3.31
C VAL A 30 23.62 18.43 3.76
N LEU A 31 23.24 18.77 4.99
CA LEU A 31 21.88 18.66 5.49
C LEU A 31 21.01 19.62 4.69
N VAL A 32 20.10 19.08 3.87
CA VAL A 32 18.92 19.84 3.44
C VAL A 32 17.77 19.40 4.37
N PRO A 33 17.39 20.21 5.36
CA PRO A 33 16.19 19.96 6.13
C PRO A 33 15.00 20.34 5.24
N GLY A 34 14.36 19.33 4.65
CA GLY A 34 13.12 19.49 3.89
C GLY A 34 12.05 18.65 4.55
N ASP A 35 10.93 19.29 4.89
CA ASP A 35 9.66 18.72 5.33
C ASP A 35 9.08 17.76 4.25
N ARG A 36 9.70 16.58 4.10
CA ARG A 36 9.26 15.55 3.16
C ARG A 36 8.50 14.48 3.95
N ARG A 37 7.19 14.36 3.69
CA ARG A 37 6.28 13.36 4.28
C ARG A 37 6.58 11.90 3.87
N GLN A 38 7.82 11.58 3.51
CA GLN A 38 8.28 10.23 3.21
C GLN A 38 9.43 9.97 4.18
N GLY A 39 9.12 9.34 5.31
CA GLY A 39 10.16 8.88 6.24
C GLY A 39 10.99 7.77 5.60
N ASP A 40 12.14 7.45 6.19
CA ASP A 40 13.02 6.36 5.75
C ASP A 40 12.41 4.97 6.08
N LEU A 41 11.36 4.60 5.35
CA LEU A 41 10.68 3.32 5.44
C LEU A 41 10.54 2.73 4.04
N LEU A 42 11.18 1.58 3.84
CA LEU A 42 11.00 0.73 2.66
C LEU A 42 10.04 -0.41 3.01
N ALA A 43 9.02 -0.61 2.18
CA ALA A 43 8.05 -1.69 2.33
C ALA A 43 7.79 -2.34 0.98
N THR A 44 7.67 -3.67 0.97
CA THR A 44 7.31 -4.42 -0.23
C THR A 44 5.81 -4.25 -0.56
N PRO A 45 5.40 -4.41 -1.83
CA PRO A 45 3.98 -4.43 -2.20
C PRO A 45 3.16 -5.42 -1.38
N LEU A 46 3.75 -6.57 -1.01
CA LEU A 46 3.08 -7.56 -0.17
C LEU A 46 2.87 -7.08 1.27
N GLN A 47 3.86 -6.39 1.85
CA GLN A 47 3.73 -5.79 3.19
C GLN A 47 2.66 -4.68 3.19
N ILE A 48 2.61 -3.86 2.14
CA ILE A 48 1.57 -2.85 1.97
C ILE A 48 0.19 -3.50 1.86
N ALA A 49 0.03 -4.50 1.00
CA ALA A 49 -1.24 -5.22 0.86
C ALA A 49 -1.70 -5.83 2.21
N ARG A 50 -0.78 -6.47 2.95
CA ARG A 50 -1.06 -7.05 4.27
C ARG A 50 -1.44 -5.99 5.31
N MET A 51 -0.73 -4.86 5.32
CA MET A 51 -1.03 -3.74 6.21
C MET A 51 -2.41 -3.15 5.89
N THR A 52 -2.72 -2.94 4.61
CA THR A 52 -4.03 -2.45 4.20
C THR A 52 -5.13 -3.42 4.60
N ALA A 53 -4.94 -4.73 4.40
CA ALA A 53 -5.88 -5.75 4.87
C ALA A 53 -6.12 -5.66 6.39
N GLY A 54 -5.06 -5.43 7.17
CA GLY A 54 -5.17 -5.21 8.61
C GLY A 54 -5.93 -3.93 8.98
N ALA A 55 -5.68 -2.83 8.27
CA ALA A 55 -6.32 -1.55 8.52
C ALA A 55 -7.84 -1.58 8.22
N VAL A 56 -8.26 -2.27 7.16
CA VAL A 56 -9.68 -2.35 6.78
C VAL A 56 -10.45 -3.41 7.55
N SER A 57 -9.80 -4.47 8.03
CA SER A 57 -10.47 -5.58 8.73
C SER A 57 -10.30 -5.56 10.25
N GLY A 58 -9.36 -4.78 10.78
CA GLY A 58 -8.96 -4.84 12.19
C GLY A 58 -8.13 -6.07 12.56
N ARG A 59 -7.80 -6.95 11.59
CA ARG A 59 -7.13 -8.23 11.83
C ARG A 59 -5.90 -8.39 10.96
N LEU A 60 -4.78 -8.78 11.55
CA LEU A 60 -3.55 -9.03 10.82
C LEU A 60 -3.38 -10.53 10.55
N CYS A 61 -3.61 -10.93 9.30
CA CYS A 61 -3.48 -12.33 8.88
C CYS A 61 -2.06 -12.66 8.40
N LYS A 62 -1.62 -13.90 8.63
CA LYS A 62 -0.42 -14.45 8.01
C LYS A 62 -0.68 -14.69 6.53
N VAL A 63 0.22 -14.19 5.67
CA VAL A 63 0.17 -14.44 4.24
C VAL A 63 0.73 -15.82 3.93
N SER A 64 0.10 -16.52 3.01
CA SER A 64 0.60 -17.78 2.45
C SER A 64 0.27 -17.86 0.97
N ILE A 65 1.19 -18.45 0.21
CA ILE A 65 1.03 -18.76 -1.22
C ILE A 65 0.45 -20.18 -1.38
N LEU A 66 0.57 -21.03 -0.36
CA LEU A 66 0.04 -22.38 -0.37
C LEU A 66 -1.47 -22.34 -0.21
N LYS A 67 -2.20 -22.91 -1.18
CA LYS A 67 -3.67 -22.92 -1.23
C LYS A 67 -4.32 -23.43 0.05
N ASP A 68 -3.77 -24.50 0.62
CA ASP A 68 -4.35 -25.21 1.77
C ASP A 68 -3.70 -24.80 3.11
N SER A 69 -2.99 -23.68 3.14
CA SER A 69 -2.44 -23.18 4.39
C SER A 69 -3.54 -22.71 5.34
N GLN A 70 -3.36 -22.99 6.63
CA GLN A 70 -4.24 -22.46 7.66
C GLN A 70 -4.16 -20.93 7.69
N VAL A 71 -5.32 -20.28 7.60
CA VAL A 71 -5.45 -18.83 7.79
C VAL A 71 -5.36 -18.54 9.28
N VAL A 72 -4.23 -17.97 9.70
CA VAL A 72 -3.99 -17.53 11.08
C VAL A 72 -4.03 -16.01 11.10
N CYS A 73 -4.93 -15.43 11.90
CA CYS A 73 -5.11 -13.99 12.03
C CYS A 73 -5.12 -13.56 13.49
N GLU A 74 -4.46 -12.46 13.77
CA GLU A 74 -4.42 -11.81 15.09
C GLU A 74 -5.35 -10.59 15.08
N ASP A 75 -6.06 -10.36 16.19
CA ASP A 75 -6.83 -9.13 16.39
C ASP A 75 -5.87 -8.00 16.77
N LEU A 76 -5.98 -6.86 16.08
CA LEU A 76 -5.17 -5.68 16.35
C LEU A 76 -5.70 -4.82 17.50
N GLY A 77 -6.87 -5.13 18.05
CA GLY A 77 -7.51 -4.36 19.12
C GLY A 77 -7.93 -2.96 18.66
N LEU A 78 -8.18 -2.78 17.37
CA LEU A 78 -8.61 -1.50 16.81
C LEU A 78 -10.08 -1.25 17.15
N LYS A 79 -10.37 -0.02 17.57
CA LYS A 79 -11.74 0.44 17.77
C LYS A 79 -12.48 0.45 16.44
N THR A 80 -13.72 -0.03 16.43
CA THR A 80 -14.57 -0.05 15.24
C THR A 80 -14.70 1.34 14.62
N GLU A 81 -14.84 2.38 15.45
CA GLU A 81 -14.97 3.77 15.01
C GLU A 81 -13.73 4.23 14.21
N ASN A 82 -12.53 3.77 14.59
CA ASN A 82 -11.31 4.09 13.86
C ASN A 82 -11.27 3.40 12.50
N ILE A 83 -11.71 2.14 12.43
CA ILE A 83 -11.77 1.38 11.18
C ILE A 83 -12.79 2.04 10.23
N GLU A 84 -13.94 2.46 10.74
CA GLU A 84 -14.96 3.16 9.96
C GLU A 84 -14.47 4.49 9.40
N ILE A 85 -13.74 5.28 10.20
CA ILE A 85 -13.14 6.54 9.72
C ILE A 85 -12.13 6.26 8.60
N VAL A 86 -11.25 5.28 8.79
CA VAL A 86 -10.24 4.91 7.78
C VAL A 86 -10.89 4.41 6.50
N THR A 87 -11.82 3.48 6.59
CA THR A 87 -12.51 2.90 5.43
C THR A 87 -13.36 3.94 4.71
N SER A 88 -14.06 4.82 5.43
CA SER A 88 -14.79 5.96 4.85
C SER A 88 -13.86 6.90 4.09
N GLY A 89 -12.70 7.25 4.66
CA GLY A 89 -11.69 8.04 3.96
C GLY A 89 -11.17 7.35 2.69
N MET A 90 -10.94 6.04 2.75
CA MET A 90 -10.53 5.26 1.58
C MET A 90 -11.61 5.18 0.49
N LYS A 91 -12.91 5.12 0.84
CA LYS A 91 -14.02 5.20 -0.12
C LYS A 91 -14.01 6.55 -0.84
N GLN A 92 -13.86 7.65 -0.10
CA GLN A 92 -13.84 9.00 -0.66
C GLN A 92 -12.71 9.21 -1.68
N VAL A 93 -11.57 8.56 -1.50
CA VAL A 93 -10.45 8.62 -2.46
C VAL A 93 -10.84 8.13 -3.86
N CYS A 94 -11.73 7.13 -3.96
CA CYS A 94 -12.21 6.57 -5.22
C CYS A 94 -13.56 7.13 -5.65
N GLN A 95 -14.08 8.17 -5.00
CA GLN A 95 -15.31 8.84 -5.40
C GLN A 95 -14.98 10.18 -6.06
N VAL A 96 -15.93 10.72 -6.84
CA VAL A 96 -15.78 12.02 -7.49
C VAL A 96 -15.32 13.08 -6.47
N GLY A 97 -14.21 13.74 -6.76
CA GLY A 97 -13.54 14.69 -5.85
C GLY A 97 -12.36 14.09 -5.07
N GLY A 98 -12.16 12.77 -5.13
CA GLY A 98 -10.99 12.08 -4.62
C GLY A 98 -9.78 12.13 -5.56
N THR A 99 -8.73 11.37 -5.23
CA THR A 99 -7.50 11.33 -6.05
C THR A 99 -7.48 10.16 -7.03
N ALA A 100 -8.19 9.05 -6.76
CA ALA A 100 -8.19 7.85 -7.58
C ALA A 100 -9.25 7.92 -8.69
N PHE A 101 -9.14 8.93 -9.57
CA PHE A 101 -10.09 9.18 -10.66
C PHE A 101 -10.40 7.98 -11.57
N PRO A 102 -9.49 7.00 -11.79
CA PRO A 102 -9.83 5.82 -12.59
C PRO A 102 -10.90 4.92 -11.97
N PHE A 103 -11.29 5.13 -10.71
CA PHE A 103 -12.25 4.28 -10.01
C PHE A 103 -13.59 4.98 -9.67
N PHE A 104 -13.78 6.23 -10.09
CA PHE A 104 -14.96 7.03 -9.73
C PHE A 104 -16.29 6.43 -10.17
N ASP A 105 -16.28 5.68 -11.27
CA ASP A 105 -17.43 5.01 -11.88
C ASP A 105 -17.42 3.49 -11.65
N PHE A 106 -16.51 2.96 -10.82
CA PHE A 106 -16.37 1.53 -10.63
C PHE A 106 -17.51 0.94 -9.78
N VAL A 107 -18.12 -0.15 -10.26
CA VAL A 107 -19.28 -0.78 -9.61
C VAL A 107 -19.05 -2.28 -9.45
N PRO A 108 -19.29 -2.87 -8.26
CA PRO A 108 -19.50 -2.25 -6.94
C PRO A 108 -18.38 -1.29 -6.52
N PRO A 109 -18.64 -0.34 -5.60
CA PRO A 109 -17.65 0.65 -5.19
C PRO A 109 -16.40 0.01 -4.57
N VAL A 110 -15.29 0.74 -4.64
CA VAL A 110 -13.98 0.36 -4.10
C VAL A 110 -13.53 1.30 -2.98
N MET A 111 -12.59 0.84 -2.18
CA MET A 111 -11.78 1.67 -1.28
C MET A 111 -10.37 1.77 -1.84
N CYS A 112 -9.73 2.94 -1.80
CA CYS A 112 -8.43 3.14 -2.44
C CYS A 112 -7.53 4.06 -1.64
N LYS A 113 -6.24 3.95 -1.91
CA LYS A 113 -5.27 4.98 -1.57
C LYS A 113 -4.25 5.10 -2.68
N THR A 114 -4.00 6.32 -3.14
CA THR A 114 -2.95 6.63 -4.10
C THR A 114 -1.69 7.11 -3.38
N GLY A 115 -0.54 6.81 -3.96
CA GLY A 115 0.77 7.25 -3.48
C GLY A 115 1.66 7.64 -4.65
N THR A 116 2.48 8.66 -4.40
CA THR A 116 3.56 9.09 -5.29
C THR A 116 4.81 9.14 -4.42
N ALA A 117 5.68 8.13 -4.50
CA ALA A 117 6.86 8.01 -3.65
C ALA A 117 8.10 8.50 -4.43
N GLN A 118 8.80 9.51 -3.94
CA GLN A 118 10.00 10.02 -4.60
C GLN A 118 11.18 9.09 -4.33
N HIS A 119 12.04 8.87 -5.33
CA HIS A 119 13.23 8.03 -5.20
C HIS A 119 14.33 8.73 -4.38
N GLY A 120 15.07 7.95 -3.58
CA GLY A 120 16.26 8.39 -2.85
C GLY A 120 17.43 8.70 -3.79
N GLY A 121 17.50 9.94 -4.28
CA GLY A 121 18.51 10.37 -5.24
C GLY A 121 17.97 11.09 -6.46
N GLN A 122 16.70 11.50 -6.44
CA GLN A 122 16.07 12.37 -7.43
C GLN A 122 16.92 13.66 -7.57
N LYS A 123 17.68 13.76 -8.66
CA LYS A 123 18.58 14.89 -8.95
C LYS A 123 18.06 15.74 -10.10
N SER A 124 17.04 15.25 -10.82
CA SER A 124 16.54 15.80 -12.07
C SER A 124 15.02 15.54 -12.20
N GLU A 125 14.32 16.40 -12.95
CA GLU A 125 12.92 16.23 -13.38
C GLU A 125 12.69 14.94 -14.21
N SER A 126 13.76 14.34 -14.73
CA SER A 126 13.72 13.04 -15.42
C SER A 126 13.58 11.84 -14.49
N ASP A 127 13.84 12.01 -13.19
CA ASP A 127 13.75 10.94 -12.21
C ASP A 127 12.31 10.88 -11.70
N LEU A 128 11.45 10.11 -12.34
CA LEU A 128 10.05 10.04 -11.93
C LEU A 128 9.90 9.31 -10.57
N PRO A 129 8.94 9.72 -9.73
CA PRO A 129 8.58 8.99 -8.52
C PRO A 129 7.98 7.62 -8.84
N HIS A 130 7.98 6.70 -7.88
CA HIS A 130 7.20 5.47 -7.99
C HIS A 130 5.70 5.80 -7.90
N ALA A 131 4.93 5.22 -8.81
CA ALA A 131 3.48 5.33 -8.83
C ALA A 131 2.88 4.14 -8.09
N TRP A 132 2.07 4.40 -7.06
CA TRP A 132 1.42 3.35 -6.27
C TRP A 132 -0.07 3.58 -6.13
N ILE A 133 -0.84 2.51 -6.19
CA ILE A 133 -2.23 2.49 -5.76
C ILE A 133 -2.52 1.20 -5.02
N VAL A 134 -3.27 1.31 -3.93
CA VAL A 134 -3.89 0.17 -3.25
C VAL A 134 -5.39 0.28 -3.42
N VAL A 135 -6.03 -0.83 -3.77
CA VAL A 135 -7.46 -0.96 -3.96
C VAL A 135 -7.97 -2.10 -3.12
N VAL A 136 -9.09 -1.89 -2.42
CA VAL A 136 -9.80 -2.90 -1.65
C VAL A 136 -11.20 -3.03 -2.21
N TYR A 137 -11.59 -4.25 -2.54
CA TYR A 137 -12.81 -4.54 -3.28
C TYR A 137 -13.52 -5.81 -2.77
N PRO A 138 -14.87 -5.84 -2.76
CA PRO A 138 -15.77 -4.68 -2.75
C PRO A 138 -15.58 -3.78 -1.52
N ALA A 139 -16.03 -2.53 -1.58
CA ALA A 139 -15.88 -1.60 -0.46
C ALA A 139 -16.68 -1.98 0.79
N GLU A 140 -17.83 -2.65 0.65
CA GLU A 140 -18.71 -2.99 1.78
C GLU A 140 -18.39 -4.35 2.40
N ASN A 141 -17.99 -5.33 1.59
CA ASN A 141 -17.57 -6.64 2.07
C ASN A 141 -16.27 -7.02 1.36
N PRO A 142 -15.11 -6.54 1.83
CA PRO A 142 -13.83 -6.75 1.17
C PRO A 142 -13.48 -8.23 1.00
N GLU A 143 -13.18 -8.61 -0.25
CA GLU A 143 -12.71 -9.95 -0.61
C GLU A 143 -11.28 -9.93 -1.16
N MET A 144 -10.80 -8.75 -1.60
CA MET A 144 -9.51 -8.58 -2.24
C MET A 144 -8.85 -7.26 -1.81
N VAL A 145 -7.53 -7.32 -1.63
CA VAL A 145 -6.63 -6.17 -1.63
C VAL A 145 -5.68 -6.30 -2.82
N LEU A 146 -5.70 -5.31 -3.72
CA LEU A 146 -4.82 -5.21 -4.87
C LEU A 146 -3.84 -4.05 -4.64
N THR A 147 -2.55 -4.32 -4.73
CA THR A 147 -1.50 -3.28 -4.69
C THR A 147 -0.76 -3.29 -6.02
N VAL A 148 -0.76 -2.15 -6.71
CA VAL A 148 0.01 -1.95 -7.94
C VAL A 148 1.07 -0.90 -7.66
N MET A 149 2.32 -1.26 -7.94
CA MET A 149 3.49 -0.39 -7.89
C MET A 149 4.13 -0.39 -9.26
N LEU A 150 4.36 0.79 -9.80
CA LEU A 150 5.18 1.01 -11.00
C LEU A 150 6.42 1.80 -10.62
N ASP A 151 7.57 1.25 -10.95
CA ASP A 151 8.87 1.86 -10.66
C ASP A 151 9.12 3.06 -11.58
N SER A 152 9.61 4.18 -11.01
CA SER A 152 9.87 5.45 -11.71
C SER A 152 8.84 5.81 -12.79
N ALA A 153 7.56 5.70 -12.45
CA ALA A 153 6.48 5.84 -13.40
C ALA A 153 5.74 7.18 -13.29
N GLY A 154 5.81 7.87 -12.15
CA GLY A 154 5.10 9.13 -11.93
C GLY A 154 4.00 9.00 -10.88
N GLU A 155 2.81 9.51 -11.19
CA GLU A 155 1.71 9.61 -10.22
C GLU A 155 0.86 8.34 -10.15
N GLY A 156 0.55 7.90 -8.93
CA GLY A 156 -0.25 6.70 -8.67
C GLY A 156 -1.60 6.65 -9.41
N SER A 157 -2.28 7.79 -9.54
CA SER A 157 -3.60 7.85 -10.20
C SER A 157 -3.54 7.77 -11.71
N TYR A 158 -2.50 8.34 -12.33
CA TYR A 158 -2.36 8.36 -13.80
C TYR A 158 -1.78 7.06 -14.33
N GLU A 159 -0.84 6.47 -13.59
CA GLU A 159 -0.04 5.36 -14.10
C GLU A 159 -0.50 4.03 -13.50
N ALA A 160 -0.49 3.93 -12.16
CA ALA A 160 -0.86 2.68 -11.47
C ALA A 160 -2.38 2.47 -11.42
N GLY A 161 -3.17 3.54 -11.44
CA GLY A 161 -4.63 3.53 -11.37
C GLY A 161 -5.30 2.77 -12.52
N PRO A 162 -5.04 3.10 -13.80
CA PRO A 162 -5.59 2.37 -14.94
C PRO A 162 -5.18 0.89 -14.96
N VAL A 163 -3.93 0.59 -14.60
CA VAL A 163 -3.44 -0.79 -14.50
C VAL A 163 -4.21 -1.57 -13.42
N ALA A 164 -4.40 -0.98 -12.24
CA ALA A 164 -5.17 -1.60 -11.17
C ALA A 164 -6.62 -1.86 -11.58
N ARG A 165 -7.23 -0.92 -12.32
CA ARG A 165 -8.60 -1.08 -12.83
C ARG A 165 -8.69 -2.27 -13.77
N GLU A 166 -7.80 -2.35 -14.78
CA GLU A 166 -7.81 -3.45 -15.75
C GLU A 166 -7.62 -4.81 -15.07
N ILE A 167 -6.70 -4.92 -14.10
CA ILE A 167 -6.48 -6.15 -13.34
C ILE A 167 -7.75 -6.57 -12.60
N LEU A 168 -8.42 -5.62 -11.93
CA LEU A 168 -9.64 -5.90 -11.18
C LEU A 168 -10.80 -6.32 -12.10
N GLU A 169 -10.99 -5.65 -13.25
CA GLU A 169 -12.00 -6.01 -14.25
C GLU A 169 -11.77 -7.42 -14.82
N ARG A 170 -10.51 -7.77 -15.13
CA ARG A 170 -10.14 -9.11 -15.60
C ARG A 170 -10.39 -10.18 -14.54
N TRP A 171 -10.02 -9.91 -13.29
CA TRP A 171 -10.30 -10.82 -12.18
C TRP A 171 -11.80 -11.06 -11.98
N LEU A 172 -12.60 -9.99 -12.03
CA LEU A 172 -14.06 -10.10 -11.94
C LEU A 172 -14.67 -10.91 -13.09
N SER A 173 -14.13 -10.74 -14.30
CA SER A 173 -14.59 -11.48 -15.48
C SER A 173 -14.25 -12.97 -15.38
N ALA A 174 -13.08 -13.33 -14.85
CA ALA A 174 -12.65 -14.73 -14.68
C ALA A 174 -13.34 -15.46 -13.51
N LYS A 175 -13.96 -14.72 -12.59
CA LYS A 175 -14.67 -15.27 -11.42
C LYS A 175 -16.11 -15.71 -11.74
N ARG A 176 -16.66 -15.26 -12.88
CA ARG A 176 -17.99 -15.63 -13.38
C ARG A 176 -17.91 -16.93 -14.18
#